data_AF-A0A7X8EJ65-F1
#
_entry.id   AF-A0A7X8EJ65-F1
#
_cell.length_a   1.000
_cell.length_b   1.000
_cell.length_c   1.000
_cell.angle_alpha   90.00
_cell.angle_beta   90.00
_cell.angle_gamma   90.00
#
_symmetry.space_group_name_H-M   'P 1'
#
loop_
_entity.id
_entity.type
_entity.pdbx_description
1 polymer ?
#
loop_
_entity_poly.entity_id
_entity_poly.type
_entity_poly.pdbx_seq_one_letter_code
_entity_poly.pdbx_strand_id
1 'polypeptide(L)'
;SAFSDKELTSVAVSGLRNTMDLLNELELGRLTGVDFIECRACDLGCIGGSGTYESRFLSQLRLESMETEWLPTQEEMEEIREWYDKEIWRLDAPLQVKERLPLSQDLGEAMTKLREMDAIYAGLPHIDCGSCGRPSCRALAEDIVRGQGDETDCIFKLREHITALSSEIWSLSSKLPHTLHPSGKRRRR
;
A
#
# COMPACT_ATOMS: atom_id res chain seq x y z
N SER A 1 9.17 35.46 -10.70
CA SER A 1 7.89 35.69 -10.01
C SER A 1 7.76 34.63 -8.94
N ALA A 2 7.38 35.00 -7.72
CA ALA A 2 7.14 34.01 -6.68
C ALA A 2 5.93 33.16 -7.05
N PHE A 3 5.81 31.95 -6.50
CA PHE A 3 4.65 31.07 -6.68
C PHE A 3 3.34 31.74 -6.22
N SER A 4 3.44 32.69 -5.29
CA SER A 4 2.35 33.51 -4.75
C SER A 4 1.75 34.54 -5.72
N ASP A 5 2.46 34.91 -6.79
CA ASP A 5 2.05 36.02 -7.66
C ASP A 5 1.23 35.55 -8.88
N LYS A 6 0.87 34.26 -8.93
CA LYS A 6 0.14 33.64 -10.04
C LYS A 6 -1.23 33.17 -9.55
N GLU A 7 -2.24 33.24 -10.43
CA GLU A 7 -3.48 32.50 -10.21
C GLU A 7 -3.17 31.00 -10.27
N LEU A 8 -3.35 30.32 -9.14
CA LEU A 8 -3.09 28.89 -9.01
C LEU A 8 -4.35 28.09 -9.33
N THR A 9 -4.22 27.12 -10.22
CA THR A 9 -5.26 26.12 -10.44
C THR A 9 -5.09 24.99 -9.43
N SER A 10 -6.03 24.86 -8.49
CA SER A 10 -5.96 23.84 -7.44
C SER A 10 -7.05 22.78 -7.56
N VAL A 11 -6.73 21.53 -7.19
CA VAL A 11 -7.69 20.44 -7.04
C VAL A 11 -7.60 19.89 -5.61
N ALA A 12 -8.74 19.72 -4.95
CA ALA A 12 -8.83 19.09 -3.64
C ALA A 12 -9.75 17.87 -3.69
N VAL A 13 -9.29 16.74 -3.13
CA VAL A 13 -10.06 15.50 -3.04
C VAL A 13 -10.08 14.97 -1.63
N SER A 14 -11.20 14.34 -1.24
CA SER A 14 -11.36 13.69 0.05
C SER A 14 -11.72 12.22 -0.10
N GLY A 15 -11.22 11.39 0.81
CA GLY A 15 -11.35 9.95 0.80
C GLY A 15 -10.18 9.25 0.11
N LEU A 16 -9.75 8.13 0.70
CA LEU A 16 -8.59 7.37 0.26
C LEU A 16 -8.74 6.90 -1.19
N ARG A 17 -9.94 6.46 -1.59
CA ARG A 17 -10.20 5.99 -2.96
C ARG A 17 -10.04 7.12 -3.98
N ASN A 18 -10.67 8.26 -3.73
CA ASN A 18 -10.59 9.43 -4.59
C ASN A 18 -9.15 9.97 -4.66
N THR A 19 -8.42 9.91 -3.53
CA THR A 19 -6.99 10.26 -3.48
C THR A 19 -6.16 9.35 -4.38
N MET A 20 -6.34 8.03 -4.29
CA MET A 20 -5.65 7.08 -5.17
C MET A 20 -5.98 7.30 -6.65
N ASP A 21 -7.26 7.53 -6.96
CA ASP A 21 -7.70 7.78 -8.34
C ASP A 21 -7.07 9.06 -8.90
N LEU A 22 -7.08 10.17 -8.13
CA LEU A 22 -6.44 11.42 -8.55
C LEU A 22 -4.92 11.26 -8.76
N LEU A 23 -4.23 10.53 -7.88
CA LEU A 23 -2.80 10.28 -8.03
C LEU A 23 -2.50 9.38 -9.25
N ASN A 24 -3.37 8.43 -9.59
CA ASN A 24 -3.23 7.68 -10.84
C ASN A 24 -3.39 8.58 -12.08
N GLU A 25 -4.35 9.51 -12.05
CA GLU A 25 -4.51 10.51 -13.13
C GLU A 25 -3.28 11.43 -13.25
N LEU A 26 -2.66 11.78 -12.11
CA LEU A 26 -1.41 12.53 -12.06
C LEU A 26 -0.26 11.75 -12.71
N GLU A 27 -0.07 10.48 -12.33
CA GLU A 27 0.97 9.60 -12.89
C GLU A 27 0.82 9.41 -14.39
N LEU A 28 -0.42 9.40 -14.89
CA LEU A 28 -0.73 9.28 -16.32
C LEU A 28 -0.63 10.62 -17.08
N GLY A 29 -0.22 11.69 -16.41
CA GLY A 29 -0.02 13.01 -17.01
C GLY A 29 -1.33 13.70 -17.44
N ARG A 30 -2.47 13.33 -16.84
CA ARG A 30 -3.79 13.88 -17.19
C ARG A 30 -4.18 15.14 -16.41
N LEU A 31 -3.40 15.50 -15.39
CA LEU A 31 -3.60 16.71 -14.58
C LEU A 31 -2.73 17.89 -15.03
N THR A 32 -2.43 18.00 -16.33
CA THR A 32 -1.63 19.09 -16.88
C THR A 32 -2.33 20.44 -16.65
N GLY A 33 -1.61 21.38 -16.02
CA GLY A 33 -2.15 22.71 -15.71
C GLY A 33 -2.74 22.85 -14.30
N VAL A 34 -2.69 21.80 -13.47
CA VAL A 34 -2.97 21.91 -12.03
C VAL A 34 -1.67 22.27 -11.31
N ASP A 35 -1.67 23.38 -10.57
CA ASP A 35 -0.51 23.87 -9.82
C ASP A 35 -0.43 23.28 -8.41
N PHE A 36 -1.58 22.94 -7.82
CA PHE A 36 -1.66 22.45 -6.45
C PHE A 36 -2.71 21.35 -6.28
N ILE A 37 -2.32 20.27 -5.60
CA ILE A 37 -3.21 19.14 -5.30
C ILE A 37 -3.27 18.94 -3.79
N GLU A 38 -4.47 18.93 -3.24
CA GLU A 38 -4.74 18.58 -1.85
C GLU A 38 -5.43 17.21 -1.79
N CYS A 39 -4.76 16.25 -1.15
CA CYS A 39 -5.28 14.89 -0.96
C CYS A 39 -5.59 14.63 0.51
N ARG A 40 -6.88 14.39 0.82
CA ARG A 40 -7.33 14.05 2.18
C ARG A 40 -7.72 12.58 2.25
N ALA A 41 -7.06 11.80 3.10
CA ALA A 41 -7.29 10.35 3.20
C ALA A 41 -8.69 10.01 3.76
N CYS A 42 -9.15 10.76 4.75
CA CYS A 42 -10.49 10.60 5.31
C CYS A 42 -11.50 11.46 4.52
N ASP A 43 -12.76 11.01 4.51
CA ASP A 43 -13.85 11.81 3.95
C ASP A 43 -14.00 13.11 4.76
N LEU A 44 -14.14 14.25 4.08
CA LEU A 44 -14.09 15.60 4.67
C LEU A 44 -12.80 15.92 5.46
N GLY A 45 -11.70 15.17 5.25
CA GLY A 45 -10.44 15.38 6.00
C GLY A 45 -10.47 14.79 7.41
N CYS A 46 -9.58 15.25 8.29
CA CYS A 46 -9.36 14.64 9.60
C CYS A 46 -10.62 14.58 10.49
N ILE A 47 -11.58 15.50 10.30
CA ILE A 47 -12.85 15.51 11.02
C ILE A 47 -13.80 14.36 10.67
N GLY A 48 -13.62 13.72 9.51
CA GLY A 48 -14.40 12.55 9.11
C GLY A 48 -13.64 11.24 9.24
N GLY A 49 -12.54 11.24 9.99
CA GLY A 49 -11.81 10.02 10.32
C GLY A 49 -12.60 9.09 11.23
N SER A 50 -12.33 7.78 11.14
CA SER A 50 -13.05 6.76 11.94
C SER A 50 -12.84 6.87 13.45
N GLY A 51 -11.84 7.65 13.89
CA GLY A 51 -11.57 7.92 15.30
C GLY A 51 -12.34 9.11 15.87
N THR A 52 -13.16 9.80 15.09
CA THR A 52 -13.92 10.96 15.58
C THR A 52 -15.19 10.51 16.31
N TYR A 53 -15.50 11.20 17.42
CA TYR A 53 -16.69 10.90 18.23
C TYR A 53 -17.98 11.39 17.55
N GLU A 54 -17.90 12.51 16.84
CA GLU A 54 -19.06 13.17 16.23
C GLU A 54 -19.23 12.79 14.76
N SER A 55 -20.45 12.94 14.26
CA SER A 55 -20.74 12.85 12.82
C SER A 55 -19.94 13.89 12.04
N ARG A 56 -19.21 13.42 11.02
CA ARG A 56 -18.43 14.27 10.08
C ARG A 56 -19.21 15.46 9.52
N PHE A 57 -20.52 15.29 9.28
CA PHE A 57 -21.38 16.37 8.76
C PHE A 57 -21.64 17.47 9.78
N LEU A 58 -21.79 17.12 11.06
CA LEU A 58 -21.99 18.09 12.14
C LEU A 58 -20.68 18.83 12.46
N SER A 59 -19.57 18.11 12.43
CA SER A 59 -18.24 18.71 12.63
C SER A 59 -17.89 19.68 11.49
N GLN A 60 -18.21 19.33 10.24
CA GLN A 60 -18.05 20.23 9.09
C GLN A 60 -18.88 21.51 9.25
N LEU A 61 -20.17 21.39 9.62
CA LEU A 61 -21.05 22.55 9.83
C LEU A 61 -20.49 23.50 10.90
N ARG A 62 -19.94 22.96 11.99
CA ARG A 62 -19.31 23.78 13.03
C ARG A 62 -18.07 24.50 12.51
N LEU A 63 -17.18 23.81 11.80
CA LEU A 63 -15.99 24.44 11.23
C LEU A 63 -16.34 25.56 10.24
N GLU A 64 -17.33 25.33 9.37
CA GLU A 64 -17.79 26.35 8.42
C GLU A 64 -18.42 27.57 9.12
N SER A 65 -18.96 27.39 10.32
CA SER A 65 -19.51 28.49 11.12
C SER A 65 -18.46 29.27 11.93
N MET A 66 -17.22 28.79 11.98
CA MET A 66 -16.13 29.47 12.69
C MET A 66 -15.53 30.55 11.80
N GLU A 67 -15.72 31.81 12.19
CA GLU A 67 -14.96 32.91 11.60
C GLU A 67 -13.47 32.71 11.92
N THR A 68 -12.67 32.46 10.88
CA THR A 68 -11.23 32.29 10.99
C THR A 68 -10.58 33.30 10.06
N GLU A 69 -9.67 34.10 10.60
CA GLU A 69 -8.83 34.98 9.80
C GLU A 69 -7.67 34.17 9.22
N TRP A 70 -7.69 33.96 7.91
CA TRP A 70 -6.70 33.12 7.21
C TRP A 70 -5.46 33.90 6.79
N LEU A 71 -5.50 35.23 6.85
CA LEU A 71 -4.39 36.08 6.48
C LEU A 71 -3.50 36.29 7.70
N PRO A 72 -2.19 35.97 7.60
CA PRO A 72 -1.28 36.26 8.69
C PRO A 72 -1.19 37.76 8.91
N THR A 73 -1.08 38.14 10.18
CA THR A 73 -0.80 39.51 10.59
C THR A 73 0.57 39.95 10.08
N GLN A 74 0.83 41.26 10.11
CA GLN A 74 2.13 41.78 9.68
C GLN A 74 3.27 41.23 10.55
N GLU A 75 3.05 41.09 11.86
CA GLU A 75 4.02 40.54 12.81
C GLU A 75 4.34 39.06 12.49
N GLU A 76 3.31 38.23 12.23
CA GLU A 76 3.50 36.83 11.81
C GLU A 76 4.23 36.75 10.46
N MET A 77 3.92 37.64 9.52
CA MET A 77 4.63 37.71 8.24
C MET A 77 6.11 38.08 8.39
N GLU A 78 6.45 38.94 9.34
CA GLU A 78 7.84 39.29 9.65
C GLU A 78 8.57 38.09 10.27
N GLU A 79 7.94 37.36 11.20
CA GLU A 79 8.51 36.12 11.77
C GLU A 79 8.73 35.04 10.71
N ILE A 80 7.76 34.84 9.81
CA ILE A 80 7.87 33.89 8.68
C ILE A 80 9.06 34.27 7.77
N ARG A 81 9.27 35.56 7.49
CA ARG A 81 10.42 36.03 6.70
C ARG A 81 11.73 35.78 7.42
N GLU A 82 11.81 36.01 8.73
CA GLU A 82 13.01 35.70 9.49
C GLU A 82 13.37 34.20 9.43
N TRP A 83 12.37 33.32 9.52
CA TRP A 83 12.58 31.88 9.41
C TRP A 83 12.99 31.44 8.00
N TYR A 84 12.43 32.09 6.98
CA TYR A 84 12.83 31.89 5.60
C TYR A 84 14.28 32.31 5.36
N ASP A 85 14.69 33.47 5.87
CA ASP A 85 16.06 34.00 5.76
C ASP A 85 17.08 33.14 6.54
N LYS A 86 16.63 32.49 7.62
CA LYS A 86 17.39 31.46 8.34
C LYS A 86 17.46 30.12 7.60
N GLU A 87 16.86 30.02 6.41
CA GLU A 87 16.80 28.82 5.58
C GLU A 87 16.21 27.59 6.28
N ILE A 88 15.37 27.77 7.31
CA ILE A 88 14.83 26.68 8.15
C ILE A 88 14.03 25.67 7.32
N TRP A 89 13.38 26.12 6.26
CA TRP A 89 12.56 25.29 5.36
C TRP A 89 13.23 24.99 4.04
N ARG A 90 14.51 25.33 3.89
CA ARG A 90 15.26 24.99 2.71
C ARG A 90 15.57 23.50 2.76
N LEU A 91 15.18 22.78 1.71
CA LEU A 91 15.59 21.39 1.56
C LEU A 91 17.10 21.35 1.38
N ASP A 92 17.78 20.50 2.15
CA ASP A 92 19.24 20.30 2.07
C ASP A 92 19.71 19.90 0.66
N ALA A 93 18.83 19.24 -0.10
CA ALA A 93 19.07 18.79 -1.46
C ALA A 93 17.79 18.86 -2.30
N PRO A 94 17.92 19.04 -3.63
CA PRO A 94 16.78 18.96 -4.53
C PRO A 94 16.14 17.57 -4.47
N LEU A 95 14.80 17.52 -4.47
CA LEU A 95 14.05 16.27 -4.54
C LEU A 95 14.43 15.51 -5.81
N GLN A 96 14.91 14.28 -5.64
CA GLN A 96 15.19 13.37 -6.74
C GLN A 96 13.91 12.60 -7.07
N VAL A 97 13.59 12.51 -8.36
CA VAL A 97 12.46 11.68 -8.81
C VAL A 97 12.78 10.22 -8.51
N LYS A 98 11.95 9.59 -7.69
CA LYS A 98 12.05 8.15 -7.44
C LYS A 98 11.23 7.43 -8.50
N GLU A 99 11.88 7.06 -9.58
CA GLU A 99 11.23 6.26 -10.62
C GLU A 99 10.85 4.88 -10.09
N ARG A 100 9.68 4.41 -10.48
CA ARG A 100 9.27 3.04 -10.20
C ARG A 100 10.12 2.11 -11.05
N LEU A 101 10.96 1.29 -10.42
CA LEU A 101 11.85 0.39 -11.13
C LEU A 101 11.03 -0.61 -11.96
N PRO A 102 11.34 -0.78 -13.26
CA PRO A 102 10.69 -1.80 -14.07
C PRO A 102 11.03 -3.22 -13.53
N LEU A 103 10.26 -4.23 -13.96
CA LEU A 103 10.49 -5.63 -13.59
C LEU A 103 11.83 -6.16 -14.14
N SER A 104 12.22 -5.68 -15.32
CA SER A 104 13.55 -5.81 -15.90
C SER A 104 13.82 -4.65 -16.87
N GLN A 105 15.09 -4.39 -17.18
CA GLN A 105 15.49 -3.48 -18.27
C GLN A 105 15.28 -4.12 -19.65
N ASP A 106 15.28 -5.45 -19.74
CA ASP A 106 14.93 -6.17 -20.97
C ASP A 106 13.42 -6.39 -21.04
N LEU A 107 12.82 -6.01 -22.18
CA LEU A 107 11.38 -6.13 -22.39
C LEU A 107 10.90 -7.59 -22.35
N GLY A 108 11.68 -8.52 -22.91
CA GLY A 108 11.32 -9.94 -22.94
C GLY A 108 11.32 -10.56 -21.54
N GLU A 109 12.34 -10.25 -20.75
CA GLU A 109 12.43 -10.65 -19.34
C GLU A 109 11.31 -10.00 -18.51
N ALA A 110 11.03 -8.71 -18.71
CA ALA A 110 9.96 -8.00 -18.02
C ALA A 110 8.59 -8.62 -18.30
N MET A 111 8.31 -9.01 -19.56
CA MET A 111 7.07 -9.70 -19.93
C MET A 111 6.98 -11.09 -19.31
N THR A 112 8.11 -11.78 -19.16
CA THR A 112 8.17 -13.10 -18.52
C THR A 112 7.86 -12.97 -17.03
N LYS A 113 8.52 -12.03 -16.35
CA LYS A 113 8.27 -11.68 -14.94
C LYS A 113 6.83 -11.23 -14.69
N LEU A 114 6.23 -10.49 -15.62
CA LEU A 114 4.83 -10.07 -15.52
C LEU A 114 3.88 -11.27 -15.52
N ARG A 115 4.10 -12.24 -16.41
CA ARG A 115 3.29 -13.47 -16.47
C ARG A 115 3.44 -14.32 -15.21
N GLU A 116 4.66 -14.43 -14.69
CA GLU A 116 4.94 -15.12 -13.43
C GLU A 116 4.24 -14.44 -12.26
N MET A 117 4.30 -13.10 -12.19
CA MET A 117 3.63 -12.31 -11.17
C MET A 117 2.11 -12.52 -11.21
N ASP A 118 1.51 -12.51 -12.40
CA ASP A 118 0.06 -12.74 -12.56
C ASP A 118 -0.33 -14.17 -12.13
N ALA A 119 0.52 -15.17 -12.40
CA ALA A 119 0.31 -16.55 -11.97
C ALA A 119 0.37 -16.70 -10.44
N ILE A 120 1.37 -16.09 -9.80
CA ILE A 120 1.50 -16.06 -8.33
C ILE A 120 0.30 -15.32 -7.73
N TYR A 121 -0.04 -14.15 -8.28
CA TYR A 121 -1.16 -13.34 -7.82
C TYR A 121 -2.48 -14.12 -7.86
N ALA A 122 -2.75 -14.87 -8.93
CA ALA A 122 -3.95 -15.71 -9.06
C ALA A 122 -4.04 -16.84 -8.01
N GLY A 123 -2.90 -17.23 -7.42
CA GLY A 123 -2.86 -18.19 -6.31
C GLY A 123 -3.14 -17.57 -4.94
N LEU A 124 -3.03 -16.25 -4.79
CA LEU A 124 -3.18 -15.53 -3.52
C LEU A 124 -4.66 -15.29 -3.16
N PRO A 125 -4.99 -14.96 -1.89
CA PRO A 125 -6.38 -14.84 -1.45
C PRO A 125 -7.14 -13.59 -1.94
N HIS A 126 -6.46 -12.60 -2.55
CA HIS A 126 -7.07 -11.37 -3.07
C HIS A 126 -7.85 -10.52 -2.06
N ILE A 127 -7.47 -10.56 -0.79
CA ILE A 127 -8.14 -9.79 0.29
C ILE A 127 -7.35 -8.57 0.78
N ASP A 128 -6.12 -8.39 0.28
CA ASP A 128 -5.23 -7.26 0.62
C ASP A 128 -5.13 -6.96 2.13
N CYS A 129 -5.03 -8.00 2.96
CA CYS A 129 -5.08 -7.88 4.42
C CYS A 129 -3.81 -7.31 5.08
N GLY A 130 -2.73 -7.14 4.32
CA GLY A 130 -1.46 -6.56 4.81
C GLY A 130 -0.66 -7.40 5.80
N SER A 131 -1.07 -8.63 6.12
CA SER A 131 -0.40 -9.44 7.16
C SER A 131 1.02 -9.84 6.83
N CYS A 132 1.38 -9.89 5.54
CA CYS A 132 2.74 -10.10 5.06
C CYS A 132 3.59 -8.82 5.03
N GLY A 133 3.05 -7.68 5.47
CA GLY A 133 3.74 -6.37 5.43
C GLY A 133 3.68 -5.66 4.08
N ARG A 134 2.96 -6.20 3.08
CA ARG A 134 2.77 -5.59 1.76
C ARG A 134 1.37 -4.97 1.65
N PRO A 135 1.20 -3.86 0.92
CA PRO A 135 -0.08 -3.15 0.85
C PRO A 135 -1.17 -3.90 0.06
N SER A 136 -0.80 -4.87 -0.77
CA SER A 136 -1.74 -5.71 -1.52
C SER A 136 -1.14 -7.09 -1.81
N CYS A 137 -2.00 -8.07 -2.11
CA CYS A 137 -1.59 -9.38 -2.61
C CYS A 137 -0.79 -9.24 -3.92
N ARG A 138 -1.11 -8.26 -4.77
CA ARG A 138 -0.35 -8.00 -6.00
C ARG A 138 1.05 -7.50 -5.69
N ALA A 139 1.22 -6.66 -4.67
CA ALA A 139 2.54 -6.22 -4.23
C ALA A 139 3.38 -7.39 -3.68
N LEU A 140 2.78 -8.33 -2.95
CA LEU A 140 3.47 -9.56 -2.54
C LEU A 140 3.90 -10.39 -3.76
N ALA A 141 3.05 -10.55 -4.77
CA ALA A 141 3.42 -11.26 -5.99
C ALA A 141 4.58 -10.58 -6.73
N GLU A 142 4.60 -9.23 -6.78
CA GLU A 142 5.71 -8.47 -7.34
C GLU A 142 7.02 -8.73 -6.56
N ASP A 143 6.99 -8.70 -5.23
CA ASP A 143 8.15 -8.97 -4.39
C ASP A 143 8.69 -10.39 -4.60
N ILE A 144 7.82 -11.40 -4.73
CA ILE A 144 8.24 -12.79 -4.97
C ILE A 144 8.98 -12.90 -6.30
N VAL A 145 8.45 -12.33 -7.39
CA VAL A 145 9.12 -12.32 -8.71
C VAL A 145 10.45 -11.56 -8.68
N ARG A 146 10.57 -10.57 -7.81
CA ARG A 146 11.83 -9.84 -7.58
C ARG A 146 12.80 -10.57 -6.65
N GLY A 147 12.43 -11.73 -6.09
CA GLY A 147 13.23 -12.47 -5.11
C GLY A 147 13.31 -11.79 -3.74
N GLN A 148 12.37 -10.91 -3.43
CA GLN A 148 12.26 -10.11 -2.20
C GLN A 148 11.13 -10.61 -1.28
N GLY A 149 10.54 -11.76 -1.60
CA GLY A 149 9.49 -12.39 -0.80
C GLY A 149 9.35 -13.86 -1.15
N ASP A 150 8.63 -14.59 -0.30
CA ASP A 150 8.27 -15.99 -0.49
C ASP A 150 6.75 -16.15 -0.47
N GLU A 151 6.22 -17.16 -1.15
CA GLU A 151 4.77 -17.44 -1.14
C GLU A 151 4.26 -17.67 0.30
N THR A 152 5.10 -18.26 1.16
CA THR A 152 4.79 -18.53 2.58
C THR A 152 4.82 -17.28 3.48
N ASP A 153 5.24 -16.12 2.98
CA ASP A 153 5.01 -14.84 3.68
C ASP A 153 3.50 -14.57 3.85
N CYS A 154 2.68 -15.12 2.93
CA CYS A 154 1.23 -15.12 3.07
C CYS A 154 0.80 -16.16 4.11
N ILE A 155 0.18 -15.71 5.21
CA ILE A 155 -0.31 -16.59 6.28
C ILE A 155 -1.28 -17.67 5.80
N PHE A 156 -2.05 -17.40 4.74
CA PHE A 156 -2.95 -18.38 4.14
C PHE A 156 -2.17 -19.49 3.43
N LYS A 157 -1.17 -19.12 2.63
CA LYS A 157 -0.28 -20.07 1.94
C LYS A 157 0.57 -20.88 2.90
N LEU A 158 1.11 -20.24 3.92
CA LEU A 158 1.82 -20.93 4.99
C LEU A 158 0.94 -22.01 5.65
N ARG A 159 -0.30 -21.69 5.98
CA ARG A 159 -1.25 -22.65 6.59
C ARG A 159 -1.64 -23.78 5.64
N GLU A 160 -1.86 -23.48 4.35
CA GLU A 160 -2.10 -24.49 3.31
C GLU A 160 -0.93 -25.48 3.26
N HIS A 161 0.31 -24.99 3.20
CA HIS A 161 1.52 -25.83 3.16
C HIS A 161 1.70 -26.67 4.43
N ILE A 162 1.52 -26.08 5.61
CA ILE A 162 1.59 -26.82 6.89
C ILE A 162 0.55 -27.96 6.92
N THR A 163 -0.66 -27.70 6.44
CA THR A 163 -1.75 -28.69 6.43
C THR A 163 -1.47 -29.84 5.46
N ALA A 164 -0.94 -29.53 4.27
CA ALA A 164 -0.53 -30.52 3.28
C ALA A 164 0.58 -31.43 3.84
N LEU A 165 1.65 -30.83 4.39
CA LEU A 165 2.75 -31.56 5.00
C LEU A 165 2.29 -32.45 6.16
N SER A 166 1.41 -31.94 7.03
CA SER A 166 0.86 -32.71 8.14
C SER A 166 0.09 -33.94 7.66
N SER A 167 -0.65 -33.81 6.56
CA SER A 167 -1.41 -34.92 5.95
C SER A 167 -0.49 -35.98 5.34
N GLU A 168 0.62 -35.58 4.72
CA GLU A 168 1.63 -36.50 4.20
C GLU A 168 2.34 -37.27 5.32
N ILE A 169 2.76 -36.57 6.38
CA ILE A 169 3.35 -37.17 7.57
C ILE A 169 2.41 -38.20 8.18
N TRP A 170 1.11 -37.86 8.29
CA TRP A 170 0.08 -38.78 8.77
C TRP A 170 -0.08 -40.02 7.87
N SER A 171 -0.08 -39.83 6.55
CA SER A 171 -0.17 -40.93 5.59
C SER A 171 1.00 -41.90 5.72
N LEU A 172 2.22 -41.36 5.90
CA LEU A 172 3.43 -42.16 6.06
C LEU A 172 3.44 -42.91 7.40
N SER A 173 3.10 -42.24 8.51
CA SER A 173 3.06 -42.88 9.83
C SER A 173 2.00 -43.97 9.94
N SER A 174 0.92 -43.87 9.15
CA SER A 174 -0.16 -44.86 9.10
C SER A 174 0.19 -46.12 8.30
N LYS A 175 1.27 -46.13 7.51
CA LYS A 175 1.70 -47.30 6.73
C LYS A 175 2.60 -48.20 7.57
N LEU A 176 2.13 -49.40 7.89
CA LEU A 176 2.96 -50.41 8.55
C LEU A 176 3.91 -51.07 7.53
N PRO A 177 5.23 -51.14 7.80
CA PRO A 177 6.16 -51.94 7.01
C PRO A 177 5.73 -53.42 6.95
N HIS A 178 5.96 -54.06 5.81
CA HIS A 178 5.59 -55.45 5.58
C HIS A 178 6.21 -56.44 6.60
N THR A 179 7.33 -56.09 7.22
CA THR A 179 8.02 -56.86 8.26
C THR A 179 7.37 -56.77 9.65
N LEU A 180 6.49 -55.79 9.87
CA LEU A 180 5.79 -55.57 11.14
C LEU A 180 4.34 -56.06 11.12
N HIS A 181 3.89 -56.68 10.02
CA HIS A 181 2.59 -57.35 10.02
C HIS A 181 2.61 -58.52 11.02
N PRO A 182 1.60 -58.65 11.89
CA PRO A 182 1.53 -59.74 12.84
C PRO A 182 1.52 -61.06 12.06
N SER A 183 2.53 -61.90 12.31
CA SER A 183 2.66 -63.22 11.68
C SER A 183 1.37 -64.00 11.90
N GLY A 184 0.56 -64.12 10.85
CA GLY A 184 -0.65 -64.94 10.87
C GLY A 184 -0.29 -66.34 11.37
N LYS A 185 -1.03 -66.81 12.39
CA LYS A 185 -0.90 -68.14 12.98
C LYS A 185 -0.68 -69.17 11.87
N ARG A 186 0.53 -69.71 11.75
CA ARG A 186 0.80 -70.94 11.00
C ARG A 186 -0.11 -72.02 11.59
N ARG A 187 -1.25 -72.29 10.95
CA ARG A 187 -2.06 -73.49 11.21
C ARG A 187 -1.14 -74.69 10.94
N ARG A 188 -0.58 -75.27 12.00
CA ARG A 188 0.04 -76.59 11.96
C ARG A 188 -1.08 -77.60 11.66
N ARG A 189 -0.97 -78.27 10.51
CA ARG A 189 -1.58 -79.58 10.32
C ARG A 189 -0.66 -80.62 10.95
#